data_AF-A0A974P039-F1
#
_entry.id   AF-A0A974P039-F1
#
_cell.length_a   1.000
_cell.length_b   1.000
_cell.length_c   1.000
_cell.angle_alpha   90.00
_cell.angle_beta   90.00
_cell.angle_gamma   90.00
#
_symmetry.space_group_name_H-M   'P 1'
#
loop_
_entity.id
_entity.type
_entity.pdbx_description
1 polymer ?
#
loop_
_entity_poly.entity_id
_entity_poly.type
_entity_poly.pdbx_seq_one_letter_code
_entity_poly.pdbx_strand_id
1 'polypeptide(L)'
;MSRPFGRKRMVHLLCLPGPLPLLPARTPASPSSKGSEEPKVSVHRTGVEEDAQAGVDFPATKVLHIKPPVVVRELAERLGIKPFQIIYDLMKLNIFAAINQTVELDTASKLCEKYGFRLEREKRKAGEGHRKVAPHSTLVSPVSFTGRASEELDPRAPIVAFMGHVDHGKTSLLDAIRKTKVAAGEVGGITQHIGAYSIKRDGHRITFLDTPGHAAFTAMRMRGASITDIVVLVVAADDGLMPQTIEAISHAKAAGVAVIVAISKVDLPTANIDRVKQQLQGQGFTPEDWGGSTICVSVSATQGTGINELLDMMCLQAEILELKASVHTPARCTVIEAQLEPGRGPTATLIVRTGKIKIGQPFICGNHWGKLRQLINDDAKPIREAGPSTPVKIFGLSGLPSAGDELIVVDSERSAKAFSKEKLESLRASKLAVPQRATLESLFRNPTGDQKKSLQLILKADVQGTMEAIIVSLREIPSHRITIELIHAAVGPISESDVLLAGASNLSRK
;
A
#
# COMPACT_ATOMS: atom_id res chain seq x y z
N MET A 1 63.95 -12.77 -47.67
CA MET A 1 63.56 -14.19 -47.90
C MET A 1 62.12 -14.40 -47.43
N SER A 2 61.38 -15.28 -48.11
CA SER A 2 60.18 -16.00 -47.63
C SER A 2 58.93 -15.20 -47.15
N ARG A 3 57.90 -15.17 -48.02
CA ARG A 3 56.45 -15.18 -47.67
C ARG A 3 56.04 -16.65 -47.27
N PRO A 4 54.76 -17.10 -47.12
CA PRO A 4 53.43 -16.45 -47.32
C PRO A 4 52.29 -16.87 -46.33
N PHE A 5 51.04 -16.60 -46.77
CA PHE A 5 49.68 -17.01 -46.30
C PHE A 5 48.90 -15.99 -45.43
N GLY A 6 47.64 -15.61 -45.76
CA GLY A 6 46.93 -15.66 -47.04
C GLY A 6 45.40 -15.86 -46.96
N ARG A 7 44.63 -15.13 -47.82
CA ARG A 7 43.17 -15.28 -48.11
C ARG A 7 42.23 -14.85 -46.95
N LYS A 8 40.94 -14.50 -47.09
CA LYS A 8 39.97 -14.11 -48.18
C LYS A 8 38.74 -13.47 -47.45
N ARG A 9 37.76 -12.75 -48.03
CA ARG A 9 37.38 -12.27 -49.38
C ARG A 9 36.51 -11.00 -49.20
N MET A 10 36.35 -10.14 -50.22
CA MET A 10 35.26 -9.14 -50.28
C MET A 10 33.88 -9.79 -50.43
N VAL A 11 32.84 -9.16 -49.87
CA VAL A 11 31.43 -9.45 -50.16
C VAL A 11 30.99 -8.61 -51.37
N HIS A 12 30.35 -9.24 -52.36
CA HIS A 12 29.87 -8.56 -53.56
C HIS A 12 28.36 -8.38 -53.52
N LEU A 13 27.94 -7.18 -53.93
CA LEU A 13 26.57 -6.75 -54.21
C LEU A 13 25.76 -7.77 -55.04
N LEU A 14 24.51 -8.02 -54.65
CA LEU A 14 23.47 -8.67 -55.48
C LEU A 14 22.13 -7.98 -55.20
N CYS A 15 21.34 -7.75 -56.24
CA CYS A 15 20.21 -6.82 -56.23
C CYS A 15 18.99 -7.42 -56.95
N LEU A 16 17.78 -7.01 -56.53
CA LEU A 16 16.46 -7.26 -57.15
C LEU A 16 15.93 -8.71 -57.06
N PRO A 17 14.60 -8.96 -57.25
CA PRO A 17 13.53 -8.02 -57.61
C PRO A 17 12.26 -8.04 -56.70
N GLY A 18 11.37 -7.05 -56.86
CA GLY A 18 9.92 -7.19 -56.60
C GLY A 18 9.17 -7.52 -57.91
N PRO A 19 7.84 -7.35 -58.03
CA PRO A 19 6.82 -6.97 -57.04
C PRO A 19 5.69 -8.03 -56.93
N LEU A 20 4.64 -7.78 -56.12
CA LEU A 20 3.27 -8.30 -56.32
C LEU A 20 2.26 -7.50 -55.47
N PRO A 21 1.11 -7.03 -56.01
CA PRO A 21 0.11 -6.27 -55.27
C PRO A 21 -0.95 -7.17 -54.61
N LEU A 22 -1.48 -6.74 -53.46
CA LEU A 22 -2.60 -7.39 -52.77
C LEU A 22 -3.88 -6.56 -52.85
N LEU A 23 -5.01 -7.26 -52.99
CA LEU A 23 -6.34 -6.74 -53.33
C LEU A 23 -7.02 -5.98 -52.17
N PRO A 24 -7.92 -5.02 -52.46
CA PRO A 24 -8.72 -4.35 -51.43
C PRO A 24 -9.80 -5.28 -50.86
N ALA A 25 -9.87 -5.39 -49.53
CA ALA A 25 -10.92 -6.13 -48.84
C ALA A 25 -12.24 -5.34 -48.80
N ARG A 26 -13.36 -6.06 -48.93
CA ARG A 26 -14.72 -5.49 -49.07
C ARG A 26 -15.31 -5.01 -47.74
N THR A 27 -16.01 -3.89 -47.79
CA THR A 27 -16.95 -3.45 -46.74
C THR A 27 -18.24 -4.29 -46.75
N PRO A 28 -18.75 -4.74 -45.58
CA PRO A 28 -20.14 -5.16 -45.42
C PRO A 28 -21.03 -3.94 -45.20
N ALA A 29 -22.20 -3.92 -45.83
CA ALA A 29 -23.17 -2.82 -45.73
C ALA A 29 -24.11 -2.95 -44.52
N SER A 30 -24.64 -1.81 -44.07
CA SER A 30 -25.76 -1.72 -43.14
C SER A 30 -27.10 -2.11 -43.78
N PRO A 31 -27.99 -2.83 -43.09
CA PRO A 31 -29.41 -2.88 -43.42
C PRO A 31 -30.19 -1.83 -42.63
N SER A 32 -30.98 -1.02 -43.34
CA SER A 32 -31.87 0.00 -42.77
C SER A 32 -33.32 -0.49 -42.62
N SER A 33 -34.06 0.27 -41.82
CA SER A 33 -35.47 0.17 -41.46
C SER A 33 -36.51 -0.14 -42.56
N LYS A 34 -37.51 -0.96 -42.18
CA LYS A 34 -38.96 -0.77 -42.43
C LYS A 34 -39.66 -1.11 -41.10
N GLY A 35 -40.65 -0.40 -40.58
CA GLY A 35 -41.91 0.05 -41.19
C GLY A 35 -43.03 -0.82 -40.58
N SER A 36 -43.63 -0.45 -39.44
CA SER A 36 -44.74 0.51 -39.28
C SER A 36 -46.13 -0.13 -39.52
N GLU A 37 -46.88 -0.39 -38.45
CA GLU A 37 -48.32 -0.62 -38.52
C GLU A 37 -49.01 -0.24 -37.19
N GLU A 38 -49.92 0.73 -37.24
CA GLU A 38 -50.92 0.99 -36.18
C GLU A 38 -52.14 0.09 -36.40
N PRO A 39 -53.00 -0.09 -35.38
CA PRO A 39 -54.37 0.33 -35.66
C PRO A 39 -55.15 0.98 -34.49
N LYS A 40 -55.77 2.11 -34.85
CA LYS A 40 -57.20 2.46 -34.65
C LYS A 40 -57.76 2.65 -33.23
N VAL A 41 -58.18 3.90 -33.04
CA VAL A 41 -59.21 4.43 -32.13
C VAL A 41 -60.47 3.56 -32.05
N SER A 42 -61.03 3.41 -30.84
CA SER A 42 -62.48 3.41 -30.65
C SER A 42 -62.84 4.17 -29.36
N VAL A 43 -63.93 4.93 -29.40
CA VAL A 43 -64.40 5.80 -28.32
C VAL A 43 -65.67 5.19 -27.72
N HIS A 44 -65.73 5.10 -26.39
CA HIS A 44 -67.01 4.99 -25.67
C HIS A 44 -67.03 5.92 -24.47
N ARG A 45 -68.09 6.72 -24.39
CA ARG A 45 -68.44 7.60 -23.27
C ARG A 45 -69.82 7.18 -22.77
N THR A 46 -69.89 6.79 -21.51
CA THR A 46 -71.06 6.67 -20.61
C THR A 46 -70.47 6.20 -19.27
N GLY A 47 -70.94 6.57 -18.09
CA GLY A 47 -71.96 7.53 -17.67
C GLY A 47 -71.75 7.80 -16.16
N VAL A 48 -72.34 8.84 -15.60
CA VAL A 48 -72.19 9.20 -14.18
C VAL A 48 -73.12 8.35 -13.31
N GLU A 49 -72.64 7.92 -12.14
CA GLU A 49 -73.49 7.72 -10.95
C GLU A 49 -72.64 7.82 -9.67
N GLU A 50 -73.15 8.55 -8.67
CA GLU A 50 -72.53 8.81 -7.36
C GLU A 50 -73.20 7.98 -6.25
N ASP A 51 -72.47 7.77 -5.16
CA ASP A 51 -72.90 7.48 -3.78
C ASP A 51 -73.93 6.37 -3.47
N ALA A 52 -73.46 5.36 -2.71
CA ALA A 52 -74.07 4.97 -1.43
C ALA A 52 -73.10 4.14 -0.55
N GLN A 53 -73.21 4.28 0.77
CA GLN A 53 -72.27 3.70 1.75
C GLN A 53 -72.74 2.35 2.33
N ALA A 54 -71.83 1.38 2.39
CA ALA A 54 -71.68 0.37 3.43
C ALA A 54 -70.23 -0.15 3.33
N GLY A 55 -69.44 -0.37 4.39
CA GLY A 55 -69.78 -0.61 5.78
C GLY A 55 -69.14 -1.95 6.19
N VAL A 56 -68.16 -1.90 7.09
CA VAL A 56 -67.51 -3.05 7.76
C VAL A 56 -66.58 -3.93 6.90
N ASP A 57 -65.26 -3.79 7.07
CA ASP A 57 -64.39 -4.75 7.81
C ASP A 57 -62.89 -4.40 7.66
N PHE A 58 -62.10 -4.58 8.72
CA PHE A 58 -60.63 -4.42 8.65
C PHE A 58 -59.96 -5.76 8.27
N PRO A 59 -59.40 -5.93 7.06
CA PRO A 59 -58.69 -7.16 6.73
C PRO A 59 -57.33 -7.21 7.43
N ALA A 60 -56.97 -8.39 7.93
CA ALA A 60 -55.72 -8.63 8.64
C ALA A 60 -54.48 -8.13 7.88
N THR A 61 -53.53 -7.53 8.60
CA THR A 61 -52.30 -6.94 8.07
C THR A 61 -51.50 -7.98 7.29
N LYS A 62 -51.46 -7.85 5.95
CA LYS A 62 -50.70 -8.77 5.10
C LYS A 62 -49.20 -8.52 5.30
N VAL A 63 -48.49 -9.55 5.75
CA VAL A 63 -47.04 -9.51 5.93
C VAL A 63 -46.35 -9.77 4.60
N LEU A 64 -45.38 -8.94 4.23
CA LEU A 64 -44.68 -9.00 2.94
C LEU A 64 -43.19 -9.34 3.15
N HIS A 65 -42.78 -10.54 2.73
CA HIS A 65 -41.40 -11.01 2.87
C HIS A 65 -40.58 -10.72 1.60
N ILE A 66 -39.78 -9.65 1.61
CA ILE A 66 -38.88 -9.28 0.49
C ILE A 66 -37.42 -9.58 0.86
N LYS A 67 -36.67 -10.13 -0.10
CA LYS A 67 -35.22 -10.32 -0.01
C LYS A 67 -34.51 -9.11 -0.61
N PRO A 68 -33.50 -8.51 0.04
CA PRO A 68 -32.68 -7.48 -0.59
C PRO A 68 -31.91 -8.05 -1.81
N PRO A 69 -31.69 -7.27 -2.88
CA PRO A 69 -32.08 -5.87 -3.08
C PRO A 69 -33.54 -5.69 -3.51
N VAL A 70 -34.20 -4.62 -3.04
CA VAL A 70 -35.61 -4.33 -3.38
C VAL A 70 -35.67 -3.48 -4.65
N VAL A 71 -36.10 -4.06 -5.78
CA VAL A 71 -36.31 -3.34 -7.04
C VAL A 71 -37.72 -2.74 -7.09
N VAL A 72 -37.89 -1.51 -7.58
CA VAL A 72 -39.21 -0.84 -7.67
C VAL A 72 -40.26 -1.70 -8.39
N ARG A 73 -39.88 -2.35 -9.50
CA ARG A 73 -40.76 -3.30 -10.23
C ARG A 73 -41.24 -4.46 -9.37
N GLU A 74 -40.35 -5.12 -8.63
CA GLU A 74 -40.71 -6.27 -7.78
C GLU A 74 -41.54 -5.84 -6.57
N LEU A 75 -41.30 -4.64 -6.03
CA LEU A 75 -42.12 -4.05 -4.99
C LEU A 75 -43.56 -3.78 -5.49
N ALA A 76 -43.69 -3.27 -6.73
CA ALA A 76 -44.97 -2.99 -7.38
C ALA A 76 -45.78 -4.28 -7.64
N GLU A 77 -45.15 -5.31 -8.21
CA GLU A 77 -45.76 -6.61 -8.45
C GLU A 77 -46.26 -7.27 -7.15
N ARG A 78 -45.46 -7.20 -6.07
CA ARG A 78 -45.79 -7.80 -4.76
C ARG A 78 -46.87 -7.05 -3.97
N LEU A 79 -46.98 -5.74 -4.16
CA LEU A 79 -48.06 -4.93 -3.59
C LEU A 79 -49.34 -4.95 -4.44
N GLY A 80 -49.28 -5.46 -5.68
CA GLY A 80 -50.41 -5.44 -6.62
C GLY A 80 -50.70 -4.07 -7.22
N ILE A 81 -49.70 -3.18 -7.25
CA ILE A 81 -49.83 -1.75 -7.58
C ILE A 81 -49.09 -1.46 -8.90
N LYS A 82 -49.59 -0.52 -9.72
CA LYS A 82 -48.91 -0.14 -10.97
C LYS A 82 -47.59 0.60 -10.64
N PRO A 83 -46.44 0.26 -11.27
CA PRO A 83 -45.13 0.83 -10.92
C PRO A 83 -45.07 2.37 -10.88
N PHE A 84 -45.83 3.05 -11.75
CA PHE A 84 -45.92 4.52 -11.76
C PHE A 84 -46.46 5.12 -10.45
N GLN A 85 -47.39 4.45 -9.77
CA GLN A 85 -47.94 4.94 -8.49
C GLN A 85 -46.91 4.84 -7.35
N ILE A 86 -46.07 3.79 -7.36
CA ILE A 86 -44.95 3.67 -6.43
C ILE A 86 -43.87 4.73 -6.70
N ILE A 87 -43.54 4.98 -7.98
CA ILE A 87 -42.60 6.05 -8.36
C ILE A 87 -43.10 7.43 -7.90
N TYR A 88 -44.41 7.71 -8.08
CA TYR A 88 -45.03 8.94 -7.61
C TYR A 88 -44.98 9.12 -6.09
N ASP A 89 -45.14 8.03 -5.33
CA ASP A 89 -45.00 8.06 -3.86
C ASP A 89 -43.55 8.19 -3.39
N LEU A 90 -42.59 7.58 -4.10
CA LEU A 90 -41.16 7.80 -3.84
C LEU A 90 -40.77 9.26 -4.11
N MET A 91 -41.32 9.89 -5.15
CA MET A 91 -41.14 11.32 -5.41
C MET A 91 -41.69 12.20 -4.28
N LYS A 92 -42.83 11.83 -3.67
CA LYS A 92 -43.35 12.52 -2.46
C LYS A 92 -42.45 12.38 -1.23
N LEU A 93 -41.61 11.35 -1.19
CA LEU A 93 -40.58 11.13 -0.17
C LEU A 93 -39.21 11.74 -0.57
N ASN A 94 -39.17 12.60 -1.60
CA ASN A 94 -37.96 13.20 -2.18
C ASN A 94 -36.94 12.19 -2.75
N ILE A 95 -37.39 11.00 -3.15
CA ILE A 95 -36.54 9.92 -3.69
C ILE A 95 -36.91 9.67 -5.16
N PHE A 96 -35.99 10.01 -6.06
CA PHE A 96 -36.16 9.79 -7.50
C PHE A 96 -35.58 8.41 -7.87
N ALA A 97 -36.47 7.45 -8.20
CA ALA A 97 -36.10 6.09 -8.56
C ALA A 97 -36.73 5.66 -9.90
N ALA A 98 -35.93 5.06 -10.78
CA ALA A 98 -36.41 4.44 -12.01
C ALA A 98 -37.00 3.03 -11.76
N ILE A 99 -37.77 2.49 -12.71
CA ILE A 99 -38.49 1.20 -12.61
C ILE A 99 -37.58 0.02 -12.20
N ASN A 100 -36.33 0.01 -12.70
CA ASN A 100 -35.34 -1.04 -12.46
C ASN A 100 -34.31 -0.68 -11.37
N GLN A 101 -34.52 0.43 -10.66
CA GLN A 101 -33.61 0.89 -9.60
C GLN A 101 -33.94 0.21 -8.28
N THR A 102 -32.90 0.02 -7.45
CA THR A 102 -33.03 -0.52 -6.10
C THR A 102 -33.36 0.57 -5.09
N VAL A 103 -34.30 0.31 -4.18
CA VAL A 103 -34.72 1.22 -3.11
C VAL A 103 -34.23 0.71 -1.76
N GLU A 104 -33.84 1.62 -0.88
CA GLU A 104 -33.42 1.29 0.49
C GLU A 104 -34.58 0.74 1.32
N LEU A 105 -34.26 -0.18 2.25
CA LEU A 105 -35.24 -0.94 3.03
C LEU A 105 -36.14 -0.05 3.90
N ASP A 106 -35.60 1.05 4.44
CA ASP A 106 -36.35 1.95 5.34
C ASP A 106 -37.39 2.76 4.55
N THR A 107 -37.06 3.13 3.30
CA THR A 107 -38.00 3.76 2.36
C THR A 107 -39.04 2.76 1.87
N ALA A 108 -38.63 1.51 1.59
CA ALA A 108 -39.56 0.45 1.21
C ALA A 108 -40.55 0.12 2.35
N SER A 109 -40.11 0.12 3.62
CA SER A 109 -41.00 -0.08 4.78
C SER A 109 -42.07 1.01 4.87
N LYS A 110 -41.68 2.28 4.81
CA LYS A 110 -42.60 3.43 4.82
C LYS A 110 -43.64 3.37 3.69
N LEU A 111 -43.21 2.91 2.51
CA LEU A 111 -44.12 2.76 1.37
C LEU A 111 -45.06 1.56 1.56
N CYS A 112 -44.58 0.42 2.07
CA CYS A 112 -45.43 -0.72 2.43
C CYS A 112 -46.46 -0.37 3.52
N GLU A 113 -46.06 0.36 4.56
CA GLU A 113 -46.93 0.83 5.65
C GLU A 113 -48.09 1.68 5.12
N LYS A 114 -47.82 2.59 4.18
CA LYS A 114 -48.84 3.42 3.52
C LYS A 114 -49.91 2.58 2.79
N TYR A 115 -49.53 1.41 2.28
CA TYR A 115 -50.43 0.47 1.60
C TYR A 115 -50.95 -0.67 2.51
N GLY A 116 -50.74 -0.58 3.83
CA GLY A 116 -51.26 -1.54 4.82
C GLY A 116 -50.47 -2.85 4.95
N PHE A 117 -49.27 -2.92 4.40
CA PHE A 117 -48.40 -4.10 4.47
C PHE A 117 -47.28 -3.91 5.49
N ARG A 118 -47.05 -4.92 6.34
CA ARG A 118 -45.90 -4.93 7.27
C ARG A 118 -44.76 -5.73 6.67
N LEU A 119 -43.57 -5.12 6.55
CA LEU A 119 -42.40 -5.74 5.94
C LEU A 119 -41.60 -6.50 7.01
N GLU A 120 -41.78 -7.83 7.09
CA GLU A 120 -41.02 -8.68 8.01
C GLU A 120 -39.78 -9.30 7.37
N ARG A 121 -38.64 -9.08 8.01
CA ARG A 121 -37.35 -9.70 7.67
C ARG A 121 -37.44 -11.21 7.91
N GLU A 122 -37.28 -12.01 6.84
CA GLU A 122 -37.14 -13.47 6.94
C GLU A 122 -35.84 -13.84 7.68
N LYS A 123 -35.89 -13.92 9.02
CA LYS A 123 -34.88 -14.66 9.79
C LYS A 123 -35.03 -16.14 9.43
N ARG A 124 -34.20 -16.61 8.50
CA ARG A 124 -34.14 -18.03 8.10
C ARG A 124 -34.15 -18.95 9.33
N LYS A 125 -35.08 -19.92 9.34
CA LYS A 125 -34.93 -21.11 10.19
C LYS A 125 -33.64 -21.84 9.78
N ALA A 126 -32.88 -22.30 10.78
CA ALA A 126 -31.74 -23.17 10.55
C ALA A 126 -32.24 -24.53 10.02
N GLY A 127 -31.68 -24.98 8.90
CA GLY A 127 -32.06 -26.21 8.21
C GLY A 127 -31.07 -26.52 7.09
N GLU A 128 -30.12 -27.39 7.43
CA GLU A 128 -29.27 -28.26 6.60
C GLU A 128 -28.91 -27.91 5.15
N GLY A 129 -27.61 -28.06 4.84
CA GLY A 129 -27.12 -28.28 3.47
C GLY A 129 -26.61 -27.04 2.73
N HIS A 130 -25.41 -27.18 2.16
CA HIS A 130 -24.78 -26.24 1.21
C HIS A 130 -24.46 -24.83 1.73
N ARG A 131 -23.25 -24.70 2.28
CA ARG A 131 -22.56 -23.43 2.61
C ARG A 131 -22.31 -22.58 1.35
N LYS A 132 -23.34 -21.92 0.83
CA LYS A 132 -23.20 -20.77 -0.07
C LYS A 132 -22.71 -19.58 0.76
N VAL A 133 -21.45 -19.18 0.54
CA VAL A 133 -20.87 -17.99 1.17
C VAL A 133 -21.56 -16.76 0.58
N ALA A 134 -22.34 -16.06 1.41
CA ALA A 134 -22.91 -14.76 1.07
C ALA A 134 -21.93 -13.64 1.50
N PRO A 135 -21.81 -12.54 0.73
CA PRO A 135 -20.74 -11.56 0.92
C PRO A 135 -21.08 -10.51 1.99
N HIS A 136 -20.69 -10.79 3.23
CA HIS A 136 -20.30 -9.76 4.21
C HIS A 136 -18.90 -10.14 4.68
N SER A 137 -17.84 -9.36 4.43
CA SER A 137 -17.66 -7.99 4.95
C SER A 137 -17.75 -7.90 6.49
N THR A 138 -17.56 -9.02 7.19
CA THR A 138 -16.71 -8.98 8.37
C THR A 138 -15.27 -9.13 7.92
N LEU A 139 -14.55 -8.04 8.10
CA LEU A 139 -13.11 -7.98 8.40
C LEU A 139 -12.52 -9.35 8.78
N VAL A 140 -11.28 -9.58 8.36
CA VAL A 140 -10.32 -10.17 9.30
C VAL A 140 -10.26 -9.17 10.45
N SER A 141 -11.16 -9.32 11.43
CA SER A 141 -10.90 -8.83 12.76
C SER A 141 -9.51 -9.36 13.11
N PRO A 142 -8.66 -8.59 13.82
CA PRO A 142 -7.53 -9.25 14.47
C PRO A 142 -8.12 -10.46 15.17
N VAL A 143 -7.59 -11.65 14.89
CA VAL A 143 -8.17 -12.86 15.48
C VAL A 143 -7.83 -12.82 16.95
N SER A 144 -8.69 -12.13 17.70
CA SER A 144 -8.80 -12.21 19.13
C SER A 144 -9.27 -13.63 19.39
N PHE A 145 -8.29 -14.53 19.49
CA PHE A 145 -8.50 -15.89 19.93
C PHE A 145 -8.98 -15.82 21.38
N THR A 146 -10.29 -15.58 21.55
CA THR A 146 -10.98 -15.60 22.84
C THR A 146 -11.07 -17.05 23.31
N GLY A 147 -9.94 -17.61 23.74
CA GLY A 147 -9.85 -19.02 24.09
C GLY A 147 -8.45 -19.60 24.30
N ARG A 148 -7.89 -19.33 25.49
CA ARG A 148 -6.90 -20.13 26.24
C ARG A 148 -5.40 -19.90 25.99
N ALA A 149 -4.67 -20.27 27.06
CA ALA A 149 -3.32 -19.86 27.42
C ALA A 149 -3.23 -18.35 27.72
N SER A 150 -2.79 -18.02 28.93
CA SER A 150 -1.99 -16.82 29.15
C SER A 150 -0.85 -16.89 28.14
N GLU A 151 -0.82 -15.98 27.16
CA GLU A 151 0.26 -15.97 26.18
C GLU A 151 1.57 -15.79 26.94
N GLU A 152 2.43 -16.80 26.93
CA GLU A 152 3.80 -16.65 27.42
C GLU A 152 4.47 -15.62 26.52
N LEU A 153 4.65 -14.45 27.12
CA LEU A 153 5.16 -13.23 26.51
C LEU A 153 6.65 -13.16 26.82
N ASP A 154 7.45 -13.78 25.96
CA ASP A 154 8.91 -13.77 26.07
C ASP A 154 9.45 -12.33 25.88
N PRO A 155 10.51 -11.95 26.61
CA PRO A 155 11.23 -10.71 26.33
C PRO A 155 11.84 -10.77 24.92
N ARG A 156 11.66 -9.69 24.14
CA ARG A 156 12.16 -9.59 22.76
C ARG A 156 13.22 -8.52 22.61
N ALA A 157 14.08 -8.69 21.60
CA ALA A 157 15.04 -7.68 21.21
C ALA A 157 14.35 -6.36 20.79
N PRO A 158 14.86 -5.18 21.19
CA PRO A 158 14.40 -3.91 20.64
C PRO A 158 14.72 -3.78 19.15
N ILE A 159 13.78 -3.19 18.41
CA ILE A 159 13.99 -2.73 17.03
C ILE A 159 14.24 -1.23 17.08
N VAL A 160 15.42 -0.80 16.64
CA VAL A 160 15.95 0.56 16.81
C VAL A 160 16.20 1.22 15.46
N ALA A 161 15.53 2.34 15.16
CA ALA A 161 15.79 3.10 13.93
C ALA A 161 16.74 4.28 14.15
N PHE A 162 17.68 4.49 13.24
CA PHE A 162 18.55 5.66 13.25
C PHE A 162 17.99 6.75 12.32
N MET A 163 17.79 7.95 12.85
CA MET A 163 17.21 9.09 12.14
C MET A 163 18.02 10.37 12.39
N GLY A 164 17.86 11.37 11.51
CA GLY A 164 18.59 12.64 11.57
C GLY A 164 19.00 13.15 10.19
N HIS A 165 19.58 14.34 10.15
CA HIS A 165 20.02 15.01 8.92
C HIS A 165 21.07 14.21 8.12
N VAL A 166 21.23 14.53 6.84
CA VAL A 166 22.37 14.12 6.02
C VAL A 166 23.68 14.57 6.68
N ASP A 167 24.77 13.82 6.48
CA ASP A 167 26.13 14.07 7.00
C ASP A 167 26.31 14.19 8.53
N HIS A 168 25.26 13.96 9.32
CA HIS A 168 25.35 13.80 10.78
C HIS A 168 26.00 12.46 11.23
N GLY A 169 26.51 11.64 10.31
CA GLY A 169 27.27 10.42 10.64
C GLY A 169 26.42 9.19 11.03
N LYS A 170 25.13 9.12 10.65
CA LYS A 170 24.27 7.95 10.90
C LYS A 170 24.90 6.64 10.44
N THR A 171 25.19 6.53 9.14
CA THR A 171 25.79 5.34 8.53
C THR A 171 27.17 5.04 9.11
N SER A 172 27.97 6.09 9.42
CA SER A 172 29.28 5.95 10.06
C SER A 172 29.20 5.35 11.47
N LEU A 173 28.20 5.74 12.25
CA LEU A 173 27.93 5.21 13.59
C LEU A 173 27.45 3.75 13.53
N LEU A 174 26.57 3.43 12.57
CA LEU A 174 26.12 2.06 12.29
C LEU A 174 27.28 1.16 11.83
N ASP A 175 28.18 1.67 10.99
CA ASP A 175 29.40 0.98 10.57
C ASP A 175 30.35 0.69 11.74
N ALA A 176 30.56 1.68 12.62
CA ALA A 176 31.36 1.51 13.82
C ALA A 176 30.76 0.46 14.78
N ILE A 177 29.44 0.47 14.97
CA ILE A 177 28.69 -0.54 15.74
C ILE A 177 28.83 -1.94 15.10
N ARG A 178 28.70 -2.04 13.78
CA ARG A 178 28.78 -3.30 13.02
C ARG A 178 30.21 -3.80 12.84
N LYS A 179 31.23 -2.96 13.11
CA LYS A 179 32.66 -3.20 12.81
C LYS A 179 32.91 -3.46 11.32
N THR A 180 32.16 -2.79 10.45
CA THR A 180 32.27 -2.88 8.99
C THR A 180 32.45 -1.49 8.36
N LYS A 181 32.65 -1.44 7.04
CA LYS A 181 32.76 -0.20 6.25
C LYS A 181 31.80 -0.24 5.05
N VAL A 182 30.51 -0.15 5.31
CA VAL A 182 29.44 -0.05 4.31
C VAL A 182 29.44 1.33 3.66
N ALA A 183 29.56 2.41 4.43
CA ALA A 183 29.53 3.79 3.92
C ALA A 183 30.63 4.06 2.87
N ALA A 184 31.77 3.38 2.97
CA ALA A 184 32.87 3.48 1.99
C ALA A 184 32.63 2.65 0.71
N GLY A 185 31.65 1.74 0.70
CA GLY A 185 31.30 0.90 -0.43
C GLY A 185 29.99 1.26 -1.13
N GLU A 186 29.14 2.10 -0.51
CA GLU A 186 27.90 2.59 -1.12
C GLU A 186 28.18 3.64 -2.21
N VAL A 187 27.44 3.57 -3.31
CA VAL A 187 27.60 4.50 -4.45
C VAL A 187 27.18 5.91 -4.04
N GLY A 188 28.15 6.82 -3.99
CA GLY A 188 27.96 8.20 -3.51
C GLY A 188 28.13 8.36 -1.99
N GLY A 189 28.54 7.33 -1.26
CA GLY A 189 28.84 7.42 0.18
C GLY A 189 27.63 7.64 1.08
N ILE A 190 26.41 7.44 0.56
CA ILE A 190 25.16 7.64 1.28
C ILE A 190 24.26 6.40 1.20
N THR A 191 23.56 6.13 2.29
CA THR A 191 22.56 5.07 2.37
C THR A 191 21.31 5.48 1.59
N GLN A 192 20.86 4.62 0.68
CA GLN A 192 19.73 4.89 -0.24
C GLN A 192 18.51 3.97 -0.01
N HIS A 193 18.70 2.84 0.69
CA HIS A 193 17.67 1.83 0.97
C HIS A 193 17.55 1.59 2.48
N ILE A 194 16.45 1.00 2.94
CA ILE A 194 16.30 0.69 4.37
C ILE A 194 17.03 -0.63 4.68
N GLY A 195 18.20 -0.52 5.32
CA GLY A 195 18.96 -1.66 5.82
C GLY A 195 18.39 -2.19 7.14
N ALA A 196 18.39 -3.51 7.33
CA ALA A 196 18.00 -4.14 8.59
C ALA A 196 19.00 -5.22 9.00
N TYR A 197 19.57 -5.11 10.20
CA TYR A 197 20.59 -6.04 10.71
C TYR A 197 20.52 -6.19 12.23
N SER A 198 21.09 -7.25 12.79
CA SER A 198 21.04 -7.55 14.23
C SER A 198 22.43 -7.79 14.81
N ILE A 199 22.76 -7.11 15.91
CA ILE A 199 23.95 -7.40 16.71
C ILE A 199 23.59 -8.22 17.95
N LYS A 200 24.59 -8.86 18.55
CA LYS A 200 24.51 -9.38 19.92
C LYS A 200 25.51 -8.66 20.81
N ARG A 201 25.04 -8.20 21.97
CA ARG A 201 25.81 -7.50 23.01
C ARG A 201 25.45 -8.18 24.33
N ASP A 202 26.43 -8.81 24.97
CA ASP A 202 26.34 -9.36 26.32
C ASP A 202 25.12 -10.28 26.58
N GLY A 203 24.74 -11.05 25.56
CA GLY A 203 23.59 -11.97 25.57
C GLY A 203 22.32 -11.37 24.96
N HIS A 204 22.14 -10.06 25.06
CA HIS A 204 21.03 -9.32 24.47
C HIS A 204 21.25 -9.15 22.95
N ARG A 205 20.14 -9.13 22.19
CA ARG A 205 20.15 -8.84 20.75
C ARG A 205 19.51 -7.46 20.54
N ILE A 206 20.08 -6.67 19.65
CA ILE A 206 19.51 -5.40 19.19
C ILE A 206 19.37 -5.50 17.67
N THR A 207 18.21 -5.10 17.13
CA THR A 207 17.97 -5.06 15.69
C THR A 207 17.90 -3.61 15.23
N PHE A 208 18.74 -3.25 14.27
CA PHE A 208 18.82 -1.90 13.73
C PHE A 208 18.08 -1.76 12.41
N LEU A 209 17.41 -0.62 12.23
CA LEU A 209 16.93 -0.11 10.96
C LEU A 209 17.74 1.13 10.58
N ASP A 210 18.50 1.04 9.50
CA ASP A 210 19.15 2.20 8.90
C ASP A 210 18.15 2.91 8.00
N THR A 211 17.91 4.21 8.22
CA THR A 211 16.97 5.00 7.42
C THR A 211 17.67 6.16 6.72
N PRO A 212 17.42 6.37 5.41
CA PRO A 212 18.12 7.38 4.65
C PRO A 212 17.77 8.81 5.10
N GLY A 213 18.78 9.67 5.15
CA GLY A 213 18.66 11.03 5.68
C GLY A 213 18.03 12.06 4.74
N HIS A 214 18.07 11.85 3.42
CA HIS A 214 17.68 12.87 2.45
C HIS A 214 16.18 13.22 2.53
N ALA A 215 15.81 14.46 2.21
CA ALA A 215 14.43 14.96 2.32
C ALA A 215 13.42 14.09 1.53
N ALA A 216 13.79 13.70 0.31
CA ALA A 216 13.02 12.80 -0.57
C ALA A 216 12.52 11.48 0.08
N PHE A 217 13.15 11.03 1.17
CA PHE A 217 12.82 9.78 1.85
C PHE A 217 11.93 9.94 3.10
N THR A 218 11.21 11.05 3.27
CA THR A 218 10.22 11.26 4.36
C THR A 218 9.30 10.06 4.57
N ALA A 219 8.78 9.46 3.49
CA ALA A 219 7.91 8.30 3.57
C ALA A 219 8.62 7.03 4.08
N MET A 220 9.94 6.89 3.89
CA MET A 220 10.73 5.80 4.49
C MET A 220 10.96 6.05 5.98
N ARG A 221 11.26 7.30 6.39
CA ARG A 221 11.41 7.66 7.82
C ARG A 221 10.14 7.38 8.61
N MET A 222 8.98 7.77 8.09
CA MET A 222 7.66 7.45 8.65
C MET A 222 7.46 5.93 8.87
N ARG A 223 7.79 5.12 7.85
CA ARG A 223 7.77 3.65 7.95
C ARG A 223 8.72 3.14 9.04
N GLY A 224 9.97 3.61 9.06
CA GLY A 224 10.97 3.26 10.06
C GLY A 224 10.49 3.54 11.49
N ALA A 225 9.94 4.73 11.75
CA ALA A 225 9.36 5.08 13.05
C ALA A 225 8.25 4.09 13.43
N SER A 226 7.28 3.83 12.55
CA SER A 226 6.13 2.95 12.86
C SER A 226 6.48 1.48 13.15
N ILE A 227 7.65 1.00 12.70
CA ILE A 227 8.10 -0.40 12.88
C ILE A 227 8.96 -0.57 14.13
N THR A 228 9.51 0.52 14.66
CA THR A 228 10.53 0.52 15.72
C THR A 228 9.96 0.78 17.10
N ASP A 229 10.71 0.32 18.10
CA ASP A 229 10.38 0.46 19.52
C ASP A 229 11.20 1.58 20.17
N ILE A 230 12.34 1.93 19.57
CA ILE A 230 13.22 3.05 19.94
C ILE A 230 13.69 3.76 18.65
N VAL A 231 13.71 5.10 18.65
CA VAL A 231 14.35 5.92 17.62
C VAL A 231 15.59 6.58 18.20
N VAL A 232 16.73 6.40 17.53
CA VAL A 232 18.00 7.07 17.83
C VAL A 232 18.14 8.27 16.91
N LEU A 233 18.01 9.46 17.48
CA LEU A 233 18.16 10.73 16.77
C LEU A 233 19.64 11.14 16.76
N VAL A 234 20.28 11.06 15.61
CA VAL A 234 21.69 11.44 15.42
C VAL A 234 21.79 12.92 15.06
N VAL A 235 22.45 13.68 15.93
CA VAL A 235 22.64 15.14 15.80
C VAL A 235 24.12 15.45 15.90
N ALA A 236 24.71 16.06 14.88
CA ALA A 236 26.11 16.40 14.93
C ALA A 236 26.36 17.62 15.83
N ALA A 237 27.43 17.57 16.64
CA ALA A 237 27.76 18.58 17.64
C ALA A 237 28.26 19.91 17.04
N ASP A 238 28.73 19.90 15.79
CA ASP A 238 29.13 21.06 15.01
C ASP A 238 27.92 21.78 14.37
N ASP A 239 27.04 21.00 13.72
CA ASP A 239 25.89 21.50 12.96
C ASP A 239 24.70 21.87 13.86
N GLY A 240 24.32 20.97 14.77
CA GLY A 240 23.12 21.07 15.60
C GLY A 240 21.82 20.65 14.90
N LEU A 241 20.69 21.21 15.34
CA LEU A 241 19.36 20.85 14.82
C LEU A 241 19.09 21.44 13.44
N MET A 242 19.03 20.57 12.43
CA MET A 242 18.69 20.89 11.04
C MET A 242 17.23 20.50 10.70
N PRO A 243 16.63 21.02 9.60
CA PRO A 243 15.22 20.77 9.28
C PRO A 243 14.81 19.29 9.20
N GLN A 244 15.67 18.42 8.66
CA GLN A 244 15.43 16.96 8.62
C GLN A 244 15.47 16.30 10.00
N THR A 245 16.22 16.87 10.95
CA THR A 245 16.21 16.44 12.36
C THR A 245 14.88 16.81 13.03
N ILE A 246 14.35 18.01 12.76
CA ILE A 246 13.04 18.46 13.24
C ILE A 246 11.90 17.60 12.64
N GLU A 247 12.02 17.23 11.36
CA GLU A 247 11.10 16.31 10.70
C GLU A 247 11.14 14.90 11.34
N ALA A 248 12.34 14.36 11.58
CA ALA A 248 12.51 13.07 12.28
C ALA A 248 11.94 13.08 13.70
N ILE A 249 12.12 14.19 14.43
CA ILE A 249 11.47 14.46 15.72
C ILE A 249 9.94 14.38 15.60
N SER A 250 9.36 14.98 14.57
CA SER A 250 7.92 14.94 14.33
C SER A 250 7.42 13.53 14.08
N HIS A 251 8.15 12.73 13.28
CA HIS A 251 7.77 11.34 13.00
C HIS A 251 7.87 10.43 14.22
N ALA A 252 8.93 10.57 15.02
CA ALA A 252 9.08 9.80 16.26
C ALA A 252 7.97 10.12 17.28
N LYS A 253 7.62 11.40 17.43
CA LYS A 253 6.49 11.84 18.28
C LYS A 253 5.14 11.34 17.75
N ALA A 254 4.91 11.41 16.44
CA ALA A 254 3.66 10.94 15.82
C ALA A 254 3.49 9.42 15.93
N ALA A 255 4.60 8.66 15.91
CA ALA A 255 4.59 7.21 16.12
C ALA A 255 4.53 6.80 17.60
N GLY A 256 4.73 7.72 18.55
CA GLY A 256 4.71 7.43 19.99
C GLY A 256 5.90 6.59 20.48
N VAL A 257 7.04 6.66 19.79
CA VAL A 257 8.21 5.81 20.01
C VAL A 257 9.20 6.49 20.97
N ALA A 258 9.88 5.72 21.82
CA ALA A 258 10.90 6.24 22.72
C ALA A 258 12.09 6.83 21.92
N VAL A 259 12.59 8.00 22.33
CA VAL A 259 13.67 8.69 21.62
C VAL A 259 14.92 8.75 22.48
N ILE A 260 16.04 8.25 21.94
CA ILE A 260 17.39 8.44 22.47
C ILE A 260 18.12 9.40 21.52
N VAL A 261 18.86 10.37 22.04
CA VAL A 261 19.65 11.28 21.21
C VAL A 261 21.13 10.87 21.25
N ALA A 262 21.71 10.66 20.08
CA ALA A 262 23.14 10.44 19.90
C ALA A 262 23.78 11.72 19.33
N ILE A 263 24.52 12.44 20.17
CA ILE A 263 25.23 13.65 19.78
C ILE A 263 26.56 13.23 19.14
N SER A 264 26.66 13.31 17.81
CA SER A 264 27.78 12.79 17.02
C SER A 264 28.87 13.84 16.75
N LYS A 265 30.03 13.39 16.23
CA LYS A 265 31.20 14.21 15.89
C LYS A 265 31.81 14.99 17.07
N VAL A 266 31.71 14.47 18.30
CA VAL A 266 32.29 15.12 19.50
C VAL A 266 33.82 15.17 19.52
N ASP A 267 34.47 14.51 18.56
CA ASP A 267 35.90 14.56 18.28
C ASP A 267 36.36 15.83 17.54
N LEU A 268 35.43 16.62 16.99
CA LEU A 268 35.78 17.87 16.30
C LEU A 268 36.01 19.03 17.28
N PRO A 269 37.00 19.91 17.05
CA PRO A 269 37.23 21.09 17.90
C PRO A 269 36.09 22.13 17.82
N THR A 270 35.21 22.00 16.83
CA THR A 270 34.00 22.82 16.65
C THR A 270 32.76 22.24 17.35
N ALA A 271 32.87 21.07 18.01
CA ALA A 271 31.76 20.41 18.68
C ALA A 271 31.24 21.23 19.88
N ASN A 272 29.93 21.47 19.93
CA ASN A 272 29.27 22.17 21.03
C ASN A 272 28.02 21.39 21.50
N ILE A 273 28.24 20.52 22.48
CA ILE A 273 27.22 19.63 23.06
C ILE A 273 26.08 20.44 23.71
N ASP A 274 26.41 21.52 24.44
CA ASP A 274 25.43 22.33 25.16
C ASP A 274 24.47 23.07 24.22
N ARG A 275 24.98 23.58 23.09
CA ARG A 275 24.16 24.18 22.03
C ARG A 275 23.13 23.17 21.49
N VAL A 276 23.52 21.91 21.30
CA VAL A 276 22.61 20.84 20.87
C VAL A 276 21.54 20.57 21.93
N LYS A 277 21.94 20.46 23.21
CA LYS A 277 21.03 20.27 24.35
C LYS A 277 20.00 21.40 24.47
N GLN A 278 20.41 22.66 24.32
CA GLN A 278 19.50 23.82 24.29
C GLN A 278 18.49 23.76 23.14
N GLN A 279 18.94 23.39 21.93
CA GLN A 279 18.07 23.27 20.76
C GLN A 279 17.05 22.12 20.90
N LEU A 280 17.45 20.99 21.49
CA LEU A 280 16.57 19.86 21.80
C LEU A 280 15.50 20.24 22.83
N GLN A 281 15.87 21.00 23.87
CA GLN A 281 14.93 21.51 24.86
C GLN A 281 13.86 22.40 24.22
N GLY A 282 14.25 23.25 23.26
CA GLY A 282 13.32 24.05 22.44
C GLY A 282 12.36 23.22 21.57
N GLN A 283 12.71 21.96 21.27
CA GLN A 283 11.82 20.99 20.61
C GLN A 283 11.07 20.08 21.60
N GLY A 284 11.15 20.35 22.91
CA GLY A 284 10.48 19.58 23.95
C GLY A 284 11.18 18.26 24.34
N PHE A 285 12.46 18.08 23.99
CA PHE A 285 13.30 17.00 24.52
C PHE A 285 14.25 17.57 25.56
N THR A 286 13.94 17.34 26.84
CA THR A 286 14.81 17.80 27.94
C THR A 286 15.82 16.69 28.27
N PRO A 287 17.14 16.96 28.21
CA PRO A 287 18.17 15.97 28.56
C PRO A 287 18.10 15.53 30.03
N GLU A 288 18.45 14.28 30.31
CA GLU A 288 18.49 13.72 31.67
C GLU A 288 19.44 14.48 32.60
N ASP A 289 20.61 14.91 32.12
CA ASP A 289 21.57 15.73 32.89
C ASP A 289 20.95 17.01 33.48
N TRP A 290 19.88 17.51 32.86
CA TRP A 290 19.18 18.74 33.24
C TRP A 290 17.84 18.44 33.95
N GLY A 291 17.66 17.22 34.47
CA GLY A 291 16.44 16.76 35.13
C GLY A 291 15.30 16.41 34.17
N GLY A 292 15.61 16.19 32.89
CA GLY A 292 14.66 15.74 31.87
C GLY A 292 14.51 14.21 31.80
N SER A 293 13.87 13.76 30.71
CA SER A 293 13.58 12.34 30.45
C SER A 293 14.11 11.83 29.10
N THR A 294 15.00 12.60 28.45
CA THR A 294 15.58 12.22 27.15
C THR A 294 17.04 11.83 27.34
N ILE A 295 17.34 10.55 27.17
CA ILE A 295 18.71 10.03 27.16
C ILE A 295 19.50 10.73 26.05
N CYS A 296 20.62 11.38 26.40
CA CYS A 296 21.48 12.13 25.48
C CYS A 296 22.94 11.66 25.59
N VAL A 297 23.38 10.77 24.69
CA VAL A 297 24.73 10.19 24.71
C VAL A 297 25.64 10.92 23.72
N SER A 298 26.87 11.23 24.15
CA SER A 298 27.90 11.86 23.30
C SER A 298 28.78 10.79 22.64
N VAL A 299 28.86 10.78 21.31
CA VAL A 299 29.49 9.71 20.53
C VAL A 299 30.42 10.21 19.43
N SER A 300 31.51 9.47 19.17
CA SER A 300 32.33 9.62 17.97
C SER A 300 32.40 8.29 17.22
N ALA A 301 31.93 8.30 15.97
CA ALA A 301 32.12 7.16 15.07
C ALA A 301 33.60 6.97 14.68
N THR A 302 34.38 8.05 14.66
CA THR A 302 35.80 8.06 14.27
C THR A 302 36.70 7.50 15.37
N GLN A 303 36.49 7.94 16.61
CA GLN A 303 37.28 7.52 17.77
C GLN A 303 36.70 6.28 18.48
N GLY A 304 35.45 5.91 18.20
CA GLY A 304 34.72 4.85 18.89
C GLY A 304 34.22 5.20 20.29
N THR A 305 34.34 6.47 20.71
CA THR A 305 33.91 6.95 22.03
C THR A 305 32.39 6.99 22.14
N GLY A 306 31.86 6.67 23.33
CA GLY A 306 30.43 6.67 23.62
C GLY A 306 29.60 5.56 22.94
N ILE A 307 30.16 4.75 22.03
CA ILE A 307 29.39 3.73 21.30
C ILE A 307 28.89 2.63 22.23
N ASN A 308 29.72 2.14 23.16
CA ASN A 308 29.29 1.12 24.12
C ASN A 308 28.19 1.67 25.04
N GLU A 309 28.38 2.88 25.58
CA GLU A 309 27.39 3.58 26.41
C GLU A 309 26.05 3.75 25.68
N LEU A 310 26.07 4.15 24.40
CA LEU A 310 24.86 4.25 23.59
C LEU A 310 24.15 2.89 23.43
N LEU A 311 24.88 1.79 23.22
CA LEU A 311 24.30 0.44 23.14
C LEU A 311 23.72 -0.02 24.48
N ASP A 312 24.43 0.25 25.57
CA ASP A 312 24.03 -0.13 26.92
C ASP A 312 22.75 0.65 27.32
N MET A 313 22.66 1.94 26.98
CA MET A 313 21.44 2.76 27.12
C MET A 313 20.26 2.28 26.27
N MET A 314 20.50 1.78 25.05
CA MET A 314 19.43 1.15 24.25
C MET A 314 18.88 -0.12 24.91
N CYS A 315 19.73 -0.93 25.54
CA CYS A 315 19.30 -2.10 26.29
C CYS A 315 18.46 -1.70 27.50
N LEU A 316 18.94 -0.75 28.32
CA LEU A 316 18.21 -0.23 29.48
C LEU A 316 16.83 0.35 29.10
N GLN A 317 16.77 1.14 28.02
CA GLN A 317 15.51 1.67 27.51
C GLN A 317 14.54 0.55 27.05
N ALA A 318 15.06 -0.54 26.48
CA ALA A 318 14.23 -1.69 26.07
C ALA A 318 13.68 -2.49 27.27
N GLU A 319 14.43 -2.55 28.38
CA GLU A 319 13.98 -3.15 29.63
C GLU A 319 12.87 -2.31 30.29
N ILE A 320 13.04 -0.98 30.33
CA ILE A 320 12.01 -0.04 30.83
C ILE A 320 10.72 -0.12 30.01
N LEU A 321 10.81 -0.35 28.70
CA LEU A 321 9.67 -0.54 27.81
C LEU A 321 9.01 -1.93 27.93
N GLU A 322 9.56 -2.84 28.74
CA GLU A 322 9.12 -4.23 28.92
C GLU A 322 8.79 -4.95 27.59
N LEU A 323 9.66 -4.82 26.59
CA LEU A 323 9.37 -5.31 25.23
C LEU A 323 9.15 -6.83 25.20
N LYS A 324 7.91 -7.23 24.89
CA LYS A 324 7.46 -8.62 24.85
C LYS A 324 6.94 -9.03 23.47
N ALA A 325 7.05 -10.32 23.13
CA ALA A 325 6.27 -10.95 22.05
C ALA A 325 6.08 -12.44 22.30
N SER A 326 4.92 -12.97 21.93
CA SER A 326 4.71 -14.42 21.94
C SER A 326 5.43 -15.07 20.75
N VAL A 327 6.14 -16.16 21.05
CA VAL A 327 6.74 -17.08 20.07
C VAL A 327 5.72 -18.05 19.47
N HIS A 328 4.62 -18.32 20.17
CA HIS A 328 3.66 -19.37 19.85
C HIS A 328 2.46 -18.92 19.01
N THR A 329 2.17 -17.61 18.99
CA THR A 329 1.12 -17.03 18.14
C THR A 329 1.42 -17.19 16.63
N PRO A 330 0.39 -17.20 15.75
CA PRO A 330 0.58 -17.12 14.30
C PRO A 330 1.50 -15.96 13.92
N ALA A 331 2.48 -16.23 13.06
CA ALA A 331 3.53 -15.26 12.79
C ALA A 331 3.01 -14.05 12.00
N ARG A 332 3.32 -12.85 12.51
CA ARG A 332 3.10 -11.57 11.84
C ARG A 332 4.42 -10.87 11.62
N CYS A 333 4.63 -10.38 10.41
CA CYS A 333 5.81 -9.61 10.04
C CYS A 333 5.39 -8.32 9.33
N THR A 334 6.22 -7.29 9.41
CA THR A 334 6.02 -6.06 8.63
C THR A 334 7.06 -6.01 7.51
N VAL A 335 6.63 -5.73 6.27
CA VAL A 335 7.54 -5.52 5.15
C VAL A 335 8.26 -4.19 5.32
N ILE A 336 9.58 -4.22 5.35
CA ILE A 336 10.42 -3.03 5.29
C ILE A 336 10.51 -2.55 3.84
N GLU A 337 10.89 -3.46 2.95
CA GLU A 337 11.36 -3.16 1.60
C GLU A 337 11.02 -4.32 0.64
N ALA A 338 10.69 -4.02 -0.62
CA ALA A 338 10.38 -5.01 -1.65
C ALA A 338 11.13 -4.71 -2.96
N GLN A 339 11.65 -5.76 -3.61
CA GLN A 339 12.47 -5.67 -4.81
C GLN A 339 12.32 -6.90 -5.72
N LEU A 340 12.55 -6.73 -7.02
CA LEU A 340 12.43 -7.80 -8.02
C LEU A 340 13.81 -8.32 -8.44
N GLU A 341 14.17 -9.54 -8.02
CA GLU A 341 15.48 -10.13 -8.32
C GLU A 341 15.45 -10.98 -9.61
N PRO A 342 16.37 -10.75 -10.58
CA PRO A 342 16.52 -11.62 -11.74
C PRO A 342 16.72 -13.09 -11.37
N GLY A 343 15.94 -13.98 -11.98
CA GLY A 343 15.98 -15.43 -11.72
C GLY A 343 15.38 -15.89 -10.38
N ARG A 344 15.20 -15.01 -9.39
CA ARG A 344 14.62 -15.34 -8.07
C ARG A 344 13.19 -14.84 -7.89
N GLY A 345 12.76 -13.86 -8.69
CA GLY A 345 11.41 -13.30 -8.66
C GLY A 345 11.23 -12.21 -7.60
N PRO A 346 9.99 -11.90 -7.18
CA PRO A 346 9.75 -10.88 -6.17
C PRO A 346 10.24 -11.35 -4.80
N THR A 347 11.00 -10.48 -4.14
CA THR A 347 11.56 -10.67 -2.80
C THR A 347 11.15 -9.53 -1.90
N ALA A 348 11.08 -9.79 -0.60
CA ALA A 348 10.81 -8.77 0.40
C ALA A 348 11.71 -8.96 1.62
N THR A 349 12.18 -7.85 2.18
CA THR A 349 12.85 -7.80 3.48
C THR A 349 11.80 -7.41 4.53
N LEU A 350 11.72 -8.18 5.62
CA LEU A 350 10.71 -8.00 6.65
C LEU A 350 11.31 -8.15 8.06
N ILE A 351 10.60 -7.63 9.06
CA ILE A 351 10.86 -7.92 10.48
C ILE A 351 9.69 -8.72 11.03
N VAL A 352 10.00 -9.82 11.71
CA VAL A 352 9.01 -10.60 12.48
C VAL A 352 8.62 -9.79 13.72
N ARG A 353 7.34 -9.44 13.89
CA ARG A 353 6.83 -8.75 15.09
C ARG A 353 6.35 -9.75 16.15
N THR A 354 5.62 -10.80 15.74
CA THR A 354 5.13 -11.88 16.62
C THR A 354 5.28 -13.24 15.96
N GLY A 355 5.33 -14.31 16.78
CA GLY A 355 5.44 -15.70 16.32
C GLY A 355 6.78 -16.08 15.70
N LYS A 356 6.82 -17.25 15.05
CA LYS A 356 7.97 -17.74 14.27
C LYS A 356 7.58 -18.10 12.85
N ILE A 357 8.30 -17.55 11.86
CA ILE A 357 8.18 -17.97 10.46
C ILE A 357 9.09 -19.16 10.16
N LYS A 358 8.63 -20.10 9.34
CA LYS A 358 9.38 -21.29 8.91
C LYS A 358 9.24 -21.52 7.41
N ILE A 359 10.30 -22.09 6.80
CA ILE A 359 10.24 -22.51 5.38
C ILE A 359 9.07 -23.48 5.17
N GLY A 360 8.35 -23.29 4.04
CA GLY A 360 7.22 -24.11 3.62
C GLY A 360 5.85 -23.58 4.04
N GLN A 361 5.76 -22.63 4.97
CA GLN A 361 4.48 -22.04 5.39
C GLN A 361 3.87 -21.15 4.29
N PRO A 362 2.54 -21.26 4.04
CA PRO A 362 1.83 -20.30 3.20
C PRO A 362 1.53 -19.01 3.99
N PHE A 363 1.46 -17.90 3.28
CA PHE A 363 1.24 -16.58 3.88
C PHE A 363 0.48 -15.65 2.94
N ILE A 364 -0.09 -14.60 3.53
CA ILE A 364 -0.69 -13.45 2.86
C ILE A 364 0.17 -12.24 3.21
N CYS A 365 0.50 -11.41 2.22
CA CYS A 365 1.30 -10.19 2.41
C CYS A 365 0.59 -9.04 1.67
N GLY A 366 -0.08 -8.16 2.43
CA GLY A 366 -0.90 -7.07 1.88
C GLY A 366 -2.00 -7.55 0.93
N ASN A 367 -1.76 -7.36 -0.38
CA ASN A 367 -2.64 -7.78 -1.48
C ASN A 367 -2.19 -9.08 -2.18
N HIS A 368 -0.98 -9.56 -1.86
CA HIS A 368 -0.37 -10.73 -2.49
C HIS A 368 -0.42 -11.95 -1.56
N TRP A 369 -0.27 -13.13 -2.14
CA TRP A 369 -0.09 -14.39 -1.40
C TRP A 369 1.24 -15.03 -1.76
N GLY A 370 1.70 -15.98 -0.95
CA GLY A 370 2.94 -16.71 -1.25
C GLY A 370 3.13 -17.93 -0.37
N LYS A 371 4.27 -18.59 -0.55
CA LYS A 371 4.76 -19.70 0.27
C LYS A 371 6.24 -19.51 0.50
N LEU A 372 6.68 -19.56 1.76
CA LEU A 372 8.08 -19.30 2.12
C LEU A 372 8.99 -20.38 1.50
N ARG A 373 9.69 -20.04 0.41
CA ARG A 373 10.62 -20.97 -0.26
C ARG A 373 11.98 -21.01 0.43
N GLN A 374 12.44 -19.84 0.86
CA GLN A 374 13.73 -19.63 1.49
C GLN A 374 13.64 -18.42 2.42
N LEU A 375 14.38 -18.49 3.52
CA LEU A 375 14.63 -17.38 4.44
C LEU A 375 16.14 -17.11 4.42
N ILE A 376 16.53 -15.85 4.31
CA ILE A 376 17.93 -15.41 4.38
C ILE A 376 18.04 -14.35 5.46
N ASN A 377 19.03 -14.45 6.36
CA ASN A 377 19.27 -13.44 7.39
C ASN A 377 20.08 -12.24 6.85
N ASP A 378 20.31 -11.28 7.73
CA ASP A 378 21.18 -10.11 7.54
C ASP A 378 22.63 -10.44 7.14
N ASP A 379 23.22 -11.54 7.65
CA ASP A 379 24.54 -12.05 7.18
C ASP A 379 24.51 -12.69 5.77
N ALA A 380 23.40 -12.61 5.04
CA ALA A 380 23.15 -13.31 3.78
C ALA A 380 23.20 -14.86 3.86
N LYS A 381 23.10 -15.45 5.06
CA LYS A 381 23.08 -16.91 5.27
C LYS A 381 21.64 -17.45 5.23
N PRO A 382 21.41 -18.64 4.65
CA PRO A 382 20.10 -19.28 4.67
C PRO A 382 19.75 -19.80 6.07
N ILE A 383 18.54 -19.48 6.55
CA ILE A 383 18.01 -19.93 7.85
C ILE A 383 16.74 -20.76 7.65
N ARG A 384 16.40 -21.65 8.61
CA ARG A 384 15.19 -22.50 8.53
C ARG A 384 13.97 -21.89 9.20
N GLU A 385 14.19 -21.14 10.27
CA GLU A 385 13.18 -20.40 11.03
C GLU A 385 13.73 -19.05 11.49
N ALA A 386 12.82 -18.10 11.75
CA ALA A 386 13.13 -16.83 12.39
C ALA A 386 12.04 -16.47 13.41
N GLY A 387 12.46 -15.91 14.55
CA GLY A 387 11.58 -15.46 15.62
C GLY A 387 11.44 -13.94 15.70
N PRO A 388 10.74 -13.42 16.72
CA PRO A 388 10.46 -12.00 16.88
C PRO A 388 11.71 -11.12 16.83
N SER A 389 11.52 -9.89 16.37
CA SER A 389 12.53 -8.85 16.13
C SER A 389 13.67 -9.23 15.17
N THR A 390 13.62 -10.39 14.50
CA THR A 390 14.67 -10.80 13.56
C THR A 390 14.37 -10.27 12.15
N PRO A 391 15.32 -9.56 11.49
CA PRO A 391 15.18 -9.15 10.09
C PRO A 391 15.46 -10.34 9.16
N VAL A 392 14.61 -10.53 8.15
CA VAL A 392 14.70 -11.68 7.23
C VAL A 392 14.29 -11.26 5.83
N LYS A 393 15.06 -11.72 4.83
CA LYS A 393 14.68 -11.64 3.41
C LYS A 393 13.99 -12.93 2.98
N ILE A 394 12.79 -12.79 2.39
CA ILE A 394 11.92 -13.90 2.01
C ILE A 394 11.74 -14.04 0.49
N PHE A 395 11.47 -15.28 0.07
CA PHE A 395 11.27 -15.68 -1.32
C PHE A 395 9.97 -16.47 -1.48
N GLY A 396 9.33 -16.35 -2.65
CA GLY A 396 8.10 -17.08 -2.99
C GLY A 396 6.81 -16.26 -2.88
N LEU A 397 6.92 -14.94 -3.01
CA LEU A 397 5.79 -14.03 -3.20
C LEU A 397 5.18 -14.19 -4.61
N SER A 398 3.88 -13.97 -4.77
CA SER A 398 3.20 -13.95 -6.09
C SER A 398 3.40 -12.64 -6.86
N GLY A 399 3.78 -11.57 -6.19
CA GLY A 399 4.01 -10.23 -6.72
C GLY A 399 4.74 -9.37 -5.68
N LEU A 400 5.04 -8.12 -6.00
CA LEU A 400 5.70 -7.21 -5.09
C LEU A 400 4.68 -6.66 -4.06
N PRO A 401 4.85 -6.94 -2.75
CA PRO A 401 4.04 -6.31 -1.71
C PRO A 401 4.46 -4.85 -1.55
N SER A 402 3.58 -4.02 -0.98
CA SER A 402 3.93 -2.65 -0.66
C SER A 402 4.82 -2.61 0.59
N ALA A 403 5.77 -1.69 0.64
CA ALA A 403 6.52 -1.44 1.86
C ALA A 403 5.57 -0.93 2.97
N GLY A 404 5.67 -1.50 4.17
CA GLY A 404 4.71 -1.32 5.26
C GLY A 404 3.55 -2.33 5.29
N ASP A 405 3.35 -3.17 4.24
CA ASP A 405 2.33 -4.22 4.28
C ASP A 405 2.64 -5.25 5.40
N GLU A 406 1.60 -5.73 6.09
CA GLU A 406 1.73 -6.88 6.99
C GLU A 406 1.73 -8.20 6.21
N LEU A 407 2.65 -9.07 6.59
CA LEU A 407 2.67 -10.49 6.26
C LEU A 407 2.08 -11.29 7.44
N ILE A 408 1.07 -12.11 7.14
CA ILE A 408 0.41 -12.99 8.10
C ILE A 408 0.55 -14.43 7.59
N VAL A 409 1.12 -15.31 8.42
CA VAL A 409 1.15 -16.76 8.14
C VAL A 409 -0.24 -17.34 8.33
N VAL A 410 -0.64 -18.23 7.42
CA VAL A 410 -1.95 -18.89 7.42
C VAL A 410 -1.80 -20.40 7.23
N ASP A 411 -2.81 -21.18 7.63
CA ASP A 411 -2.72 -22.65 7.60
C ASP A 411 -2.88 -23.24 6.19
N SER A 412 -3.54 -22.53 5.27
CA SER A 412 -3.90 -23.06 3.95
C SER A 412 -3.56 -22.12 2.79
N GLU A 413 -2.73 -22.61 1.88
CA GLU A 413 -2.36 -21.97 0.61
C GLU A 413 -3.61 -21.66 -0.26
N ARG A 414 -4.64 -22.50 -0.19
CA ARG A 414 -5.91 -22.27 -0.94
C ARG A 414 -6.66 -21.06 -0.42
N SER A 415 -6.71 -20.86 0.90
CA SER A 415 -7.35 -19.69 1.51
C SER A 415 -6.58 -18.39 1.21
N ALA A 416 -5.25 -18.44 1.29
CA ALA A 416 -4.37 -17.31 0.94
C ALA A 416 -4.61 -16.83 -0.50
N LYS A 417 -4.66 -17.78 -1.45
CA LYS A 417 -4.89 -17.49 -2.87
C LYS A 417 -6.29 -16.93 -3.14
N ALA A 418 -7.32 -17.44 -2.46
CA ALA A 418 -8.69 -16.93 -2.60
C ALA A 418 -8.79 -15.47 -2.09
N PHE A 419 -8.28 -15.21 -0.88
CA PHE A 419 -8.32 -13.89 -0.26
C PHE A 419 -7.52 -12.83 -1.04
N SER A 420 -6.32 -13.18 -1.51
CA SER A 420 -5.52 -12.28 -2.37
C SER A 420 -6.22 -11.98 -3.70
N LYS A 421 -6.87 -12.98 -4.32
CA LYS A 421 -7.66 -12.77 -5.55
C LYS A 421 -8.82 -11.80 -5.31
N GLU A 422 -9.60 -12.02 -4.25
CA GLU A 422 -10.73 -11.15 -3.86
C GLU A 422 -10.28 -9.71 -3.59
N LYS A 423 -9.21 -9.52 -2.79
CA LYS A 423 -8.59 -8.21 -2.58
C LYS A 423 -8.18 -7.55 -3.89
N LEU A 424 -7.46 -8.27 -4.77
CA LEU A 424 -6.97 -7.71 -6.03
C LEU A 424 -8.11 -7.36 -7.00
N GLU A 425 -9.21 -8.13 -7.00
CA GLU A 425 -10.43 -7.83 -7.74
C GLU A 425 -11.14 -6.60 -7.19
N SER A 426 -11.26 -6.45 -5.86
CA SER A 426 -11.81 -5.24 -5.23
C SER A 426 -10.96 -3.98 -5.49
N LEU A 427 -9.63 -4.13 -5.56
CA LEU A 427 -8.70 -3.03 -5.83
C LEU A 427 -8.68 -2.64 -7.33
N ARG A 428 -8.98 -3.58 -8.22
CA ARG A 428 -9.26 -3.27 -9.64
C ARG A 428 -10.61 -2.61 -9.81
N ALA A 429 -11.65 -3.13 -9.14
CA ALA A 429 -12.99 -2.57 -9.17
C ALA A 429 -13.01 -1.11 -8.65
N SER A 430 -12.34 -0.82 -7.53
CA SER A 430 -12.22 0.56 -7.03
C SER A 430 -11.45 1.48 -7.98
N LYS A 431 -10.33 1.04 -8.58
CA LYS A 431 -9.60 1.82 -9.59
C LYS A 431 -10.42 2.11 -10.86
N LEU A 432 -11.31 1.19 -11.25
CA LEU A 432 -12.25 1.38 -12.37
C LEU A 432 -13.48 2.21 -11.97
N ALA A 433 -13.88 2.14 -10.70
CA ALA A 433 -15.06 2.82 -10.16
C ALA A 433 -14.79 4.26 -9.72
N VAL A 434 -13.52 4.68 -9.56
CA VAL A 434 -13.17 6.11 -9.56
C VAL A 434 -13.54 6.62 -10.96
N PRO A 435 -14.62 7.41 -11.11
CA PRO A 435 -14.92 7.95 -12.42
C PRO A 435 -13.80 8.94 -12.72
N GLN A 436 -13.12 8.76 -13.85
CA GLN A 436 -12.43 9.89 -14.44
C GLN A 436 -13.51 10.93 -14.75
N ARG A 437 -13.67 11.90 -13.84
CA ARG A 437 -14.39 13.16 -14.09
C ARG A 437 -13.56 14.01 -15.03
N ALA A 438 -13.28 13.47 -16.22
CA ALA A 438 -13.17 14.26 -17.42
C ALA A 438 -14.56 14.86 -17.63
N THR A 439 -14.81 16.00 -16.98
CA THR A 439 -15.92 16.87 -17.35
C THR A 439 -15.81 17.14 -18.85
N LEU A 440 -16.94 17.37 -19.52
CA LEU A 440 -16.91 17.71 -20.95
C LEU A 440 -16.01 18.94 -21.20
N GLU A 441 -15.91 19.87 -20.24
CA GLU A 441 -14.91 20.94 -20.25
C GLU A 441 -13.46 20.45 -20.41
N SER A 442 -13.06 19.35 -19.75
CA SER A 442 -11.70 18.79 -19.88
C SER A 442 -11.43 18.14 -21.25
N LEU A 443 -12.48 17.80 -22.00
CA LEU A 443 -12.39 17.30 -23.38
C LEU A 443 -12.51 18.44 -24.40
N PHE A 444 -13.28 19.48 -24.09
CA PHE A 444 -13.45 20.70 -24.89
C PHE A 444 -12.40 21.78 -24.63
N ARG A 445 -11.46 21.57 -23.69
CA ARG A 445 -10.31 22.45 -23.46
C ARG A 445 -9.28 22.30 -24.59
N ASN A 446 -9.69 22.75 -25.78
CA ASN A 446 -8.82 22.85 -26.94
C ASN A 446 -7.55 23.64 -26.55
N PRO A 447 -6.36 23.18 -26.94
CA PRO A 447 -5.10 23.74 -26.49
C PRO A 447 -4.71 25.02 -27.25
N THR A 448 -5.58 26.03 -27.25
CA THR A 448 -5.38 27.33 -27.91
C THR A 448 -4.66 28.37 -27.03
N GLY A 449 -4.07 27.94 -25.92
CA GLY A 449 -3.25 28.76 -25.04
C GLY A 449 -2.04 27.98 -24.52
N ASP A 450 -0.85 28.42 -24.89
CA ASP A 450 0.49 28.02 -24.42
C ASP A 450 0.60 26.59 -23.84
N GLN A 451 0.67 25.58 -24.73
CA GLN A 451 1.00 24.21 -24.32
C GLN A 451 2.41 24.15 -23.72
N LYS A 452 2.49 24.18 -22.39
CA LYS A 452 3.66 23.70 -21.66
C LYS A 452 4.03 22.32 -22.20
N LYS A 453 5.27 22.17 -22.67
CA LYS A 453 5.73 20.91 -23.27
C LYS A 453 5.65 19.80 -22.22
N SER A 454 4.95 18.71 -22.50
CA SER A 454 4.93 17.56 -21.60
C SER A 454 6.19 16.72 -21.80
N LEU A 455 6.98 16.58 -20.73
CA LEU A 455 8.04 15.58 -20.67
C LEU A 455 7.44 14.30 -20.08
N GLN A 456 7.16 13.36 -20.96
CA GLN A 456 6.76 12.02 -20.58
C GLN A 456 7.96 11.25 -20.03
N LEU A 457 7.78 10.49 -18.96
CA LEU A 457 8.80 9.68 -18.31
C LEU A 457 8.28 8.27 -18.00
N ILE A 458 9.18 7.29 -18.12
CA ILE A 458 9.01 5.94 -17.61
C ILE A 458 10.08 5.75 -16.52
N LEU A 459 9.65 5.40 -15.32
CA LEU A 459 10.54 5.19 -14.18
C LEU A 459 10.68 3.70 -13.88
N LYS A 460 11.94 3.24 -13.82
CA LYS A 460 12.32 1.95 -13.28
C LYS A 460 13.29 2.15 -12.14
N ALA A 461 13.02 1.51 -11.01
CA ALA A 461 13.94 1.43 -9.87
C ALA A 461 14.20 -0.03 -9.53
N ASP A 462 15.32 -0.28 -8.87
CA ASP A 462 15.66 -1.56 -8.23
C ASP A 462 14.69 -1.92 -7.09
N VAL A 463 14.27 -0.92 -6.32
CA VAL A 463 13.55 -1.06 -5.06
C VAL A 463 12.35 -0.11 -4.97
N GLN A 464 11.26 -0.54 -4.31
CA GLN A 464 10.03 0.26 -4.22
C GLN A 464 10.21 1.61 -3.52
N GLY A 465 10.90 1.67 -2.39
CA GLY A 465 11.05 2.93 -1.65
C GLY A 465 11.78 4.01 -2.47
N THR A 466 12.82 3.62 -3.21
CA THR A 466 13.56 4.52 -4.11
C THR A 466 12.66 5.07 -5.22
N MET A 467 11.81 4.22 -5.81
CA MET A 467 10.82 4.65 -6.81
C MET A 467 9.87 5.72 -6.24
N GLU A 468 9.34 5.50 -5.04
CA GLU A 468 8.43 6.44 -4.36
C GLU A 468 9.11 7.79 -4.09
N ALA A 469 10.33 7.77 -3.57
CA ALA A 469 11.13 8.96 -3.29
C ALA A 469 11.43 9.79 -4.55
N ILE A 470 11.75 9.13 -5.68
CA ILE A 470 11.96 9.78 -6.98
C ILE A 470 10.64 10.39 -7.49
N ILE A 471 9.50 9.68 -7.37
CA ILE A 471 8.19 10.20 -7.80
C ILE A 471 7.80 11.46 -7.01
N VAL A 472 8.06 11.49 -5.69
CA VAL A 472 7.83 12.69 -4.86
C VAL A 472 8.75 13.82 -5.32
N SER A 473 10.05 13.57 -5.41
CA SER A 473 11.05 14.56 -5.84
C SER A 473 10.72 15.17 -7.21
N LEU A 474 10.31 14.34 -8.19
CA LEU A 474 9.94 14.80 -9.54
C LEU A 474 8.68 15.69 -9.55
N ARG A 475 7.77 15.52 -8.57
CA ARG A 475 6.57 16.37 -8.44
C ARG A 475 6.86 17.69 -7.73
N GLU A 476 7.88 17.73 -6.88
CA GLU A 476 8.30 18.92 -6.14
C GLU A 476 9.08 19.92 -7.01
N ILE A 477 9.68 19.48 -8.13
CA ILE A 477 10.41 20.36 -9.06
C ILE A 477 9.47 21.42 -9.67
N PRO A 478 9.61 22.72 -9.33
CA PRO A 478 8.75 23.75 -9.87
C PRO A 478 9.13 24.07 -11.32
N SER A 479 8.21 23.89 -12.25
CA SER A 479 8.45 24.18 -13.68
C SER A 479 7.31 24.97 -14.32
N HIS A 480 7.68 26.13 -14.88
CA HIS A 480 6.75 26.99 -15.61
C HIS A 480 6.64 26.62 -17.10
N ARG A 481 7.65 25.96 -17.69
CA ARG A 481 7.73 25.70 -19.15
C ARG A 481 7.44 24.25 -19.56
N ILE A 482 7.70 23.30 -18.68
CA ILE A 482 7.63 21.85 -18.97
C ILE A 482 6.82 21.16 -17.88
N THR A 483 5.86 20.32 -18.24
CA THR A 483 5.09 19.51 -17.30
C THR A 483 5.64 18.08 -17.31
N ILE A 484 5.99 17.52 -16.15
CA ILE A 484 6.48 16.13 -16.06
C ILE A 484 5.28 15.18 -15.94
N GLU A 485 5.19 14.19 -16.82
CA GLU A 485 4.13 13.18 -16.84
C GLU A 485 4.74 11.77 -16.73
N LEU A 486 4.49 11.09 -15.61
CA LEU A 486 4.91 9.70 -15.41
C LEU A 486 3.88 8.75 -16.02
N ILE A 487 4.19 8.17 -17.18
CA ILE A 487 3.29 7.21 -17.86
C ILE A 487 3.30 5.86 -17.12
N HIS A 488 4.50 5.39 -16.75
CA HIS A 488 4.69 4.10 -16.09
C HIS A 488 5.79 4.19 -15.04
N ALA A 489 5.54 3.61 -13.87
CA ALA A 489 6.51 3.48 -12.79
C ALA A 489 6.43 2.06 -12.23
N ALA A 490 7.56 1.35 -12.23
CA ALA A 490 7.62 -0.03 -11.74
C ALA A 490 8.99 -0.37 -11.16
N VAL A 491 9.03 -1.43 -10.35
CA VAL A 491 10.24 -1.95 -9.72
C VAL A 491 10.77 -3.15 -10.50
N GLY A 492 12.08 -3.21 -10.69
CA GLY A 492 12.80 -4.26 -11.42
C GLY A 492 13.48 -3.76 -12.70
N PRO A 493 14.17 -4.66 -13.43
CA PRO A 493 14.89 -4.32 -14.65
C PRO A 493 13.95 -3.83 -15.76
N ILE A 494 14.53 -3.11 -16.73
CA ILE A 494 13.84 -2.67 -17.95
C ILE A 494 13.47 -3.90 -18.78
N SER A 495 12.22 -3.97 -19.25
CA SER A 495 11.69 -5.03 -20.11
C SER A 495 11.40 -4.51 -21.52
N GLU A 496 11.27 -5.41 -22.48
CA GLU A 496 10.84 -5.08 -23.85
C GLU A 496 9.51 -4.33 -23.88
N SER A 497 8.59 -4.64 -22.96
CA SER A 497 7.29 -3.94 -22.87
C SER A 497 7.44 -2.47 -22.50
N ASP A 498 8.47 -2.10 -21.72
CA ASP A 498 8.75 -0.71 -21.36
C ASP A 498 9.36 0.04 -22.55
N VAL A 499 10.20 -0.63 -23.36
CA VAL A 499 10.78 -0.07 -24.59
C VAL A 499 9.70 0.13 -25.65
N LEU A 500 8.76 -0.79 -25.79
CA LEU A 500 7.60 -0.64 -26.68
C LEU A 500 6.68 0.50 -26.23
N LEU A 501 6.42 0.63 -24.92
CA LEU A 501 5.66 1.74 -24.37
C LEU A 501 6.38 3.08 -24.58
N ALA A 502 7.70 3.11 -24.45
CA ALA A 502 8.53 4.28 -24.78
C ALA A 502 8.49 4.63 -26.28
N GLY A 503 8.49 3.64 -27.18
CA GLY A 503 8.43 3.85 -28.62
C GLY A 503 7.05 4.22 -29.16
N ALA A 504 5.97 3.76 -28.51
CA ALA A 504 4.59 4.12 -28.84
C ALA A 504 4.20 5.53 -28.32
N SER A 505 4.79 5.93 -27.20
CA SER A 505 4.72 7.31 -26.69
C SER A 505 5.66 8.21 -27.50
N ASN A 506 5.44 9.53 -27.55
CA ASN A 506 6.35 10.46 -28.24
C ASN A 506 7.68 10.73 -27.49
N LEU A 507 8.05 9.84 -26.55
CA LEU A 507 9.29 9.84 -25.77
C LEU A 507 10.56 9.85 -26.65
N SER A 508 10.49 9.35 -27.89
CA SER A 508 11.62 9.25 -28.82
C SER A 508 11.54 10.18 -30.05
N ARG A 509 10.60 11.14 -30.09
CA ARG A 509 10.40 12.01 -31.28
C ARG A 509 10.23 13.49 -30.94
N LYS A 510 11.33 14.15 -30.58
CA LYS A 510 11.67 15.52 -31.03
C LYS A 510 13.12 15.88 -30.73
#